data_AF-J5KI71-F1
#
_entry.id   AF-J5KI71-F1
#
_cell.length_a   1.000
_cell.length_b   1.000
_cell.length_c   1.000
_cell.angle_alpha   90.00
_cell.angle_beta   90.00
_cell.angle_gamma   90.00
#
_symmetry.space_group_name_H-M   'P 1'
#
loop_
_entity.id
_entity.type
_entity.pdbx_description
1 polymer ?
#
loop_
_entity_poly.entity_id
_entity_poly.type
_entity_poly.pdbx_seq_one_letter_code
_entity_poly.pdbx_strand_id
1 'polypeptide(L)'
;MAKITQKGMWIKISSLKGADKENYIISNVCLLIGAIAWGFHLASVGALGGEYAEDAITATEFNIARICVVIFWGIGIYFYSKFLATQDELLKKYHSYLAVGGFLGFVLIGMILSLLSPYFGFKPTFYEYILASLFGIFIAAFKFHRKYLS
;
A
#
# COMPACT_ATOMS: atom_id res chain seq x y z
N MET A 1 2.84 -17.01 -16.80
CA MET A 1 2.46 -15.59 -16.88
C MET A 1 1.12 -15.37 -16.22
N ALA A 2 1.04 -14.35 -15.37
CA ALA A 2 -0.19 -13.92 -14.72
C ALA A 2 -1.27 -13.54 -15.75
N LYS A 3 -2.48 -14.09 -15.61
CA LYS A 3 -3.66 -13.55 -16.28
C LYS A 3 -4.27 -12.46 -15.42
N ILE A 4 -4.50 -11.30 -16.02
CA ILE A 4 -5.18 -10.19 -15.35
C ILE A 4 -6.69 -10.28 -15.63
N THR A 5 -7.50 -9.96 -14.64
CA THR A 5 -8.97 -10.04 -14.61
C THR A 5 -9.55 -8.72 -14.11
N GLN A 6 -10.88 -8.57 -14.18
CA GLN A 6 -11.60 -7.35 -13.77
C GLN A 6 -11.00 -6.09 -14.42
N LYS A 7 -10.96 -6.05 -15.75
CA LYS A 7 -10.44 -4.90 -16.52
C LYS A 7 -8.99 -4.52 -16.19
N GLY A 8 -8.16 -5.50 -15.88
CA GLY A 8 -6.73 -5.27 -15.60
C GLY A 8 -6.41 -5.00 -14.13
N MET A 9 -7.39 -5.07 -13.23
CA MET A 9 -7.20 -4.68 -11.83
C MET A 9 -6.75 -5.84 -10.93
N TRP A 10 -7.00 -7.09 -11.32
CA TRP A 10 -6.79 -8.25 -10.45
C TRP A 10 -5.99 -9.35 -11.13
N ILE A 11 -5.02 -9.92 -10.42
CA ILE A 11 -4.29 -11.10 -10.90
C ILE A 11 -5.11 -12.35 -10.58
N LYS A 12 -5.39 -13.17 -11.60
CA LYS A 12 -6.03 -14.47 -11.40
C LYS A 12 -5.02 -15.44 -10.82
N ILE A 13 -5.07 -15.67 -9.50
CA ILE A 13 -4.11 -16.54 -8.79
C ILE A 13 -4.01 -17.94 -9.42
N SER A 14 -5.14 -18.50 -9.87
CA SER A 14 -5.16 -19.83 -10.51
C SER A 14 -4.39 -19.90 -11.84
N SER A 15 -3.98 -18.76 -12.41
CA SER A 15 -3.15 -18.70 -13.62
C SER A 15 -1.65 -18.76 -13.33
N LEU A 16 -1.24 -18.53 -12.08
CA LEU A 16 0.16 -18.58 -11.65
C LEU A 16 0.60 -20.04 -11.48
N LYS A 17 1.87 -20.32 -11.77
CA LYS A 17 2.47 -21.67 -11.66
C LYS A 17 3.87 -21.58 -11.07
N GLY A 18 4.30 -22.66 -10.40
CA GLY A 18 5.65 -22.77 -9.84
C GLY A 18 6.02 -21.59 -8.93
N ALA A 19 7.26 -21.11 -9.09
CA ALA A 19 7.83 -20.03 -8.28
C ALA A 19 7.01 -18.73 -8.32
N ASP A 20 6.38 -18.37 -9.44
CA ASP A 20 5.55 -17.15 -9.52
C ASP A 20 4.37 -17.23 -8.55
N LYS A 21 3.73 -18.40 -8.45
CA LYS A 21 2.59 -18.59 -7.56
C LYS A 21 3.03 -18.55 -6.10
N GLU A 22 4.13 -19.22 -5.78
CA GLU A 22 4.69 -19.24 -4.43
C GLU A 22 5.11 -17.83 -3.98
N ASN A 23 5.91 -17.13 -4.79
CA ASN A 23 6.34 -15.76 -4.51
C ASN A 23 5.14 -14.82 -4.32
N TYR A 24 4.12 -14.92 -5.18
CA TYR A 24 2.92 -14.09 -5.07
C TYR A 24 2.13 -14.39 -3.79
N ILE A 25 1.93 -15.66 -3.44
CA ILE A 25 1.18 -16.05 -2.23
C ILE A 25 1.94 -15.63 -0.97
N ILE A 26 3.23 -15.96 -0.86
CA ILE A 26 4.07 -15.58 0.28
C ILE A 26 4.02 -14.06 0.46
N SER A 27 4.21 -13.32 -0.63
CA SER A 27 4.17 -11.86 -0.59
C SER A 27 2.84 -11.34 -0.03
N ASN A 28 1.71 -11.77 -0.58
CA ASN A 28 0.39 -11.27 -0.16
C ASN A 28 0.05 -11.69 1.27
N VAL A 29 0.42 -12.90 1.70
CA VAL A 29 0.23 -13.36 3.08
C VAL A 29 1.06 -12.50 4.04
N CYS A 30 2.34 -12.26 3.74
CA CYS A 30 3.18 -11.41 4.58
C CYS A 30 2.67 -9.95 4.61
N LEU A 31 2.28 -9.39 3.47
CA LEU A 31 1.68 -8.06 3.42
C LEU A 31 0.40 -7.96 4.26
N LEU A 32 -0.46 -9.00 4.22
CA LEU A 32 -1.68 -9.07 5.02
C LEU A 32 -1.38 -9.17 6.53
N ILE A 33 -0.45 -10.03 6.94
CA ILE A 33 -0.04 -10.15 8.35
C ILE A 33 0.54 -8.82 8.84
N GLY A 34 1.40 -8.19 8.04
CA GLY A 34 1.94 -6.88 8.35
C GLY A 34 0.86 -5.79 8.41
N ALA A 35 -0.19 -5.86 7.57
CA ALA A 35 -1.31 -4.92 7.63
C ALA A 35 -2.16 -5.09 8.91
N ILE A 36 -2.35 -6.33 9.38
CA ILE A 36 -3.00 -6.61 10.66
C ILE A 36 -2.16 -6.04 11.81
N ALA A 37 -0.86 -6.34 11.84
CA ALA A 37 0.06 -5.78 12.83
C ALA A 37 0.10 -4.24 12.78
N TRP A 38 0.02 -3.66 11.58
CA TRP A 38 -0.07 -2.22 11.41
C TRP A 38 -1.33 -1.68 12.09
N GLY A 39 -2.48 -2.35 11.97
CA GLY A 39 -3.71 -1.99 12.70
C GLY A 39 -3.53 -1.88 14.23
N PHE A 40 -2.76 -2.77 14.85
CA PHE A 40 -2.41 -2.65 16.27
C PHE A 40 -1.55 -1.40 16.55
N HIS A 41 -0.59 -1.10 15.67
CA HIS A 41 0.17 0.14 15.77
C HIS A 41 -0.74 1.37 15.59
N LEU A 42 -1.70 1.34 14.66
CA LEU A 42 -2.66 2.43 14.43
C LEU A 42 -3.44 2.77 15.70
N ALA A 43 -3.89 1.75 16.45
CA ALA A 43 -4.60 1.93 17.71
C ALA A 43 -3.74 2.66 18.75
N SER A 44 -2.42 2.47 18.75
CA SER A 44 -1.51 3.15 19.68
C SER A 44 -1.31 4.65 19.41
N VAL A 45 -1.55 5.10 18.18
CA VAL A 45 -1.23 6.48 17.73
C VAL A 45 -2.46 7.34 17.44
N GLY A 46 -3.65 6.92 17.89
CA GLY A 46 -4.87 7.69 17.72
C GLY A 46 -5.33 7.83 16.27
N ALA A 47 -5.01 6.87 15.40
CA ALA A 47 -5.40 6.91 14.00
C ALA A 47 -6.92 7.10 13.83
N LEU A 48 -7.33 7.83 12.78
CA LEU A 48 -8.74 8.13 12.47
C LEU A 48 -9.50 8.90 13.56
N GLY A 49 -8.80 9.75 14.33
CA GLY A 49 -9.41 10.63 15.33
C GLY A 49 -9.56 10.00 16.72
N GLY A 50 -8.89 8.87 16.97
CA GLY A 50 -8.74 8.31 18.31
C GLY A 50 -7.71 9.06 19.15
N GLU A 51 -7.69 8.78 20.45
CA GLU A 51 -6.65 9.30 21.35
C GLU A 51 -5.38 8.44 21.27
N TYR A 52 -4.25 9.05 21.59
CA TYR A 52 -2.99 8.31 21.75
C TYR A 52 -3.08 7.38 22.96
N ALA A 53 -2.58 6.15 22.81
CA ALA A 53 -2.43 5.29 23.98
C ALA A 53 -1.36 5.86 24.92
N GLU A 54 -1.67 6.02 26.20
CA GLU A 54 -0.77 6.63 27.19
C GLU A 54 0.57 5.88 27.30
N ASP A 55 0.54 4.56 27.11
CA ASP A 55 1.68 3.65 27.20
C ASP A 55 2.21 3.22 25.81
N ALA A 56 1.87 3.95 24.74
CA ALA A 56 2.18 3.59 23.35
C ALA A 56 3.65 3.23 23.09
N ILE A 57 4.59 3.77 23.87
CA ILE A 57 6.03 3.53 23.74
C ILE A 57 6.47 2.29 24.53
N THR A 58 5.87 2.04 25.69
CA THR A 58 6.29 1.00 26.64
C THR A 58 5.53 -0.30 26.49
N ALA A 59 4.30 -0.26 25.97
CA ALA A 59 3.46 -1.44 25.79
C ALA A 59 4.13 -2.45 24.84
N THR A 60 4.20 -3.70 25.29
CA THR A 60 4.95 -4.76 24.60
C THR A 60 4.26 -5.15 23.29
N GLU A 61 2.94 -5.21 23.29
CA GLU A 61 2.09 -5.51 22.15
C GLU A 61 2.29 -4.53 20.98
N PHE A 62 2.39 -3.23 21.24
CA PHE A 62 2.60 -2.23 20.18
C PHE A 62 4.01 -2.32 19.61
N ASN A 63 5.00 -2.61 20.45
CA ASN A 63 6.38 -2.80 19.99
C ASN A 63 6.55 -4.10 19.18
N ILE A 64 5.94 -5.19 19.60
CA ILE A 64 5.87 -6.44 18.81
C ILE A 64 5.20 -6.16 17.47
N ALA A 65 4.05 -5.48 17.48
CA ALA A 65 3.33 -5.13 16.25
C ALA A 65 4.19 -4.31 15.27
N ARG A 66 4.92 -3.29 15.76
CA ARG A 66 5.85 -2.49 14.94
C ARG A 66 6.95 -3.34 14.32
N ILE A 67 7.56 -4.24 15.09
CA ILE A 67 8.60 -5.16 14.58
C ILE A 67 8.01 -6.10 13.52
N CYS A 68 6.82 -6.65 13.76
CA CYS A 68 6.10 -7.47 12.80
C CYS A 68 5.82 -6.72 11.49
N VAL A 69 5.39 -5.46 11.53
CA VAL A 69 5.19 -4.65 10.31
C VAL A 69 6.46 -4.62 9.48
N VAL A 70 7.59 -4.25 10.09
CA VAL A 70 8.87 -4.12 9.37
C VAL A 70 9.29 -5.46 8.75
N ILE A 71 9.25 -6.54 9.51
CA ILE A 71 9.67 -7.87 9.05
C ILE A 71 8.76 -8.37 7.93
N PHE A 72 7.44 -8.40 8.17
CA PHE A 72 6.50 -8.98 7.23
C PHE A 72 6.35 -8.15 5.96
N TRP A 73 6.36 -6.81 6.04
CA TRP A 73 6.36 -6.00 4.83
C TRP A 73 7.69 -6.09 4.07
N GLY A 74 8.83 -6.18 4.76
CA GLY A 74 10.12 -6.43 4.11
C GLY A 74 10.13 -7.74 3.31
N ILE A 75 9.69 -8.84 3.93
CA ILE A 75 9.53 -10.14 3.26
C ILE A 75 8.51 -10.02 2.11
N GLY A 76 7.38 -9.37 2.36
CA GLY A 76 6.32 -9.12 1.39
C GLY A 76 6.84 -8.45 0.12
N ILE A 77 7.56 -7.34 0.28
CA ILE A 77 8.18 -6.58 -0.81
C ILE A 77 9.23 -7.42 -1.55
N TYR A 78 10.08 -8.16 -0.84
CA TYR A 78 11.10 -9.00 -1.44
C TYR A 78 10.50 -10.06 -2.36
N PHE A 79 9.50 -10.82 -1.88
CA PHE A 79 8.85 -11.85 -2.69
C PHE A 79 7.97 -11.26 -3.79
N TYR A 80 7.34 -10.09 -3.56
CA TYR A 80 6.60 -9.39 -4.62
C TYR A 80 7.54 -8.96 -5.75
N SER A 81 8.73 -8.48 -5.41
CA SER A 81 9.71 -8.04 -6.40
C SER A 81 10.20 -9.20 -7.28
N LYS A 82 10.42 -10.38 -6.67
CA LYS A 82 10.72 -11.62 -7.42
C LYS A 82 9.58 -11.99 -8.37
N PHE A 83 8.33 -11.94 -7.88
CA PHE A 83 7.15 -12.18 -8.70
C PHE A 83 7.08 -11.20 -9.87
N LEU A 84 7.19 -9.88 -9.61
CA LEU A 84 7.03 -8.84 -10.62
C LEU A 84 8.12 -8.90 -11.70
N ALA A 85 9.34 -9.27 -11.34
CA ALA A 85 10.46 -9.38 -12.27
C ALA A 85 10.20 -10.38 -13.42
N THR A 86 9.45 -11.45 -13.17
CA THR A 86 9.12 -12.50 -14.15
C THR A 86 7.85 -12.21 -14.96
N GLN A 87 7.13 -11.13 -14.65
CA GLN A 87 5.90 -10.79 -15.35
C GLN A 87 6.14 -10.04 -16.66
N ASP A 88 5.09 -9.97 -17.48
CA ASP A 88 5.10 -9.23 -18.73
C ASP A 88 5.23 -7.70 -18.52
N GLU A 89 5.56 -7.01 -19.61
CA GLU A 89 5.75 -5.57 -19.61
C GLU A 89 4.47 -4.79 -19.26
N LEU A 90 3.29 -5.33 -19.57
CA LEU A 90 2.02 -4.67 -19.28
C LEU A 90 1.79 -4.60 -17.76
N LEU A 91 2.03 -5.70 -17.05
CA LEU A 91 1.89 -5.78 -15.59
C LEU A 91 2.96 -4.97 -14.86
N LYS A 92 4.21 -4.99 -15.35
CA LYS A 92 5.28 -4.12 -14.84
C LYS A 92 4.91 -2.65 -14.99
N LYS A 93 4.42 -2.26 -16.17
CA LYS A 93 3.97 -0.89 -16.46
C LYS A 93 2.78 -0.47 -15.60
N TYR A 94 1.81 -1.36 -15.37
CA TYR A 94 0.70 -1.11 -14.46
C TYR A 94 1.22 -0.73 -13.06
N HIS A 95 2.14 -1.51 -12.50
CA HIS A 95 2.74 -1.21 -11.20
C HIS A 95 3.51 0.10 -11.18
N SER A 96 4.26 0.42 -12.23
CA SER A 96 4.93 1.72 -12.35
C SER A 96 3.92 2.87 -12.39
N TYR A 97 2.78 2.71 -13.09
CA TYR A 97 1.71 3.72 -13.10
C TYR A 97 1.14 3.92 -11.70
N LEU A 98 0.83 2.84 -10.98
CA LEU A 98 0.31 2.94 -9.62
C LEU A 98 1.32 3.59 -8.67
N ALA A 99 2.59 3.19 -8.73
CA ALA A 99 3.64 3.75 -7.88
C ALA A 99 3.82 5.25 -8.09
N VAL A 100 3.91 5.69 -9.35
CA VAL A 100 3.99 7.12 -9.70
C VAL A 100 2.71 7.84 -9.29
N GLY A 101 1.54 7.25 -9.52
CA GLY A 101 0.25 7.80 -9.10
C GLY A 101 0.18 8.05 -7.60
N GLY A 102 0.55 7.04 -6.80
CA GLY A 102 0.58 7.15 -5.34
C GLY A 102 1.57 8.20 -4.86
N PHE A 103 2.78 8.21 -5.41
CA PHE A 103 3.78 9.22 -5.08
C PHE A 103 3.30 10.64 -5.41
N LEU A 104 2.72 10.85 -6.60
CA LEU A 104 2.17 12.15 -6.98
C LEU A 104 0.97 12.55 -6.12
N GLY A 105 0.10 11.60 -5.77
CA GLY A 105 -0.99 11.83 -4.82
C GLY A 105 -0.46 12.31 -3.47
N PHE A 106 0.48 11.56 -2.90
CA PHE A 106 1.15 11.91 -1.64
C PHE A 106 1.76 13.32 -1.69
N VAL A 107 2.57 13.62 -2.71
CA VAL A 107 3.29 14.90 -2.80
C VAL A 107 2.34 16.06 -3.10
N LEU A 108 1.53 15.98 -4.15
CA LEU A 108 0.75 17.12 -4.63
C LEU A 108 -0.45 17.39 -3.73
N ILE A 109 -1.23 16.36 -3.40
CA ILE A 109 -2.41 16.52 -2.55
C ILE A 109 -1.98 16.69 -1.09
N GLY A 110 -0.93 15.99 -0.65
CA GLY A 110 -0.34 16.22 0.66
C GLY A 110 0.15 17.66 0.85
N MET A 111 0.81 18.24 -0.16
CA MET A 111 1.22 19.63 -0.12
C MET A 111 0.01 20.57 0.00
N ILE A 112 -1.06 20.33 -0.76
CA ILE A 112 -2.30 21.12 -0.63
C ILE A 112 -2.88 21.00 0.78
N LEU A 113 -2.99 19.79 1.33
CA LEU A 113 -3.48 19.56 2.70
C LEU A 113 -2.63 20.30 3.74
N SER A 114 -1.31 20.27 3.58
CA SER A 114 -0.37 21.01 4.44
C SER A 114 -0.59 22.52 4.36
N LEU A 115 -0.72 23.07 3.15
CA LEU A 115 -0.95 24.51 2.93
C LEU A 115 -2.31 24.98 3.45
N LEU A 116 -3.35 24.13 3.35
CA LEU A 116 -4.70 24.45 3.80
C LEU A 116 -4.87 24.27 5.32
N SER A 117 -4.02 23.46 5.96
CA SER A 117 -4.12 23.13 7.39
C SER A 117 -4.30 24.33 8.32
N PRO A 118 -3.59 25.48 8.18
CA PRO A 118 -3.73 26.60 9.10
C PRO A 118 -5.07 27.33 8.94
N TYR A 119 -5.64 27.32 7.72
CA TYR A 119 -6.88 28.01 7.40
C TYR A 119 -8.13 27.27 7.89
N PHE A 120 -8.04 25.95 8.01
CA PHE A 120 -9.15 25.09 8.43
C PHE A 120 -8.98 24.50 9.84
N GLY A 121 -7.88 24.82 10.53
CA GLY A 121 -7.66 24.40 11.91
C GLY A 121 -7.49 22.89 12.11
N PHE A 122 -7.17 22.13 11.05
CA PHE A 122 -6.85 20.70 11.16
C PHE A 122 -5.34 20.49 11.05
N LYS A 123 -4.83 19.39 11.62
CA LYS A 123 -3.41 19.00 11.53
C LYS A 123 -3.31 17.70 10.73
N PRO A 124 -2.85 17.73 9.46
CA PRO A 124 -2.69 16.51 8.68
C PRO A 124 -1.70 15.59 9.38
N THR A 125 -2.15 14.38 9.65
CA THR A 125 -1.33 13.27 10.13
C THR A 125 -0.84 12.44 8.94
N PHE A 126 -0.05 11.40 9.22
CA PHE A 126 0.37 10.45 8.18
C PHE A 126 -0.82 9.85 7.40
N TYR A 127 -2.01 9.74 8.01
CA TYR A 127 -3.17 9.09 7.40
C TYR A 127 -3.79 9.92 6.28
N GLU A 128 -3.89 11.23 6.45
CA GLU A 128 -4.35 12.12 5.38
C GLU A 128 -3.41 12.04 4.16
N TYR A 129 -2.11 11.92 4.39
CA TYR A 129 -1.13 11.71 3.32
C TYR A 129 -1.24 10.31 2.66
N ILE A 130 -1.58 9.26 3.41
CA ILE A 130 -1.89 7.95 2.83
C ILE A 130 -3.15 8.03 1.95
N LEU A 131 -4.21 8.69 2.42
CA LEU A 131 -5.45 8.85 1.64
C LEU A 131 -5.17 9.62 0.34
N ALA A 132 -4.35 10.67 0.41
CA ALA A 132 -3.85 11.39 -0.76
C ALA A 132 -3.11 10.46 -1.75
N SER A 133 -2.23 9.59 -1.24
CA SER A 133 -1.56 8.56 -2.05
C SER A 133 -2.56 7.59 -2.69
N LEU A 134 -3.51 7.04 -1.93
CA LEU A 134 -4.53 6.12 -2.44
C LEU A 134 -5.40 6.75 -3.55
N PHE A 135 -5.75 8.02 -3.39
CA PHE A 135 -6.47 8.76 -4.43
C PHE A 135 -5.62 8.94 -5.69
N GLY A 136 -4.33 9.22 -5.55
CA GLY A 136 -3.38 9.25 -6.66
C GLY A 136 -3.25 7.91 -7.39
N ILE A 137 -3.19 6.80 -6.64
CA ILE A 137 -3.21 5.43 -7.17
C ILE A 137 -4.49 5.20 -7.99
N PHE A 138 -5.66 5.60 -7.47
CA PHE A 138 -6.93 5.45 -8.16
C PHE A 138 -6.95 6.19 -9.50
N ILE A 139 -6.50 7.45 -9.53
CA ILE A 139 -6.39 8.23 -10.78
C ILE A 139 -5.44 7.55 -11.77
N ALA A 140 -4.29 7.06 -11.30
CA ALA A 140 -3.32 6.41 -12.17
C ALA A 140 -3.84 5.08 -12.74
N ALA A 141 -4.54 4.28 -11.92
CA ALA A 141 -5.22 3.06 -12.36
C ALA A 141 -6.24 3.35 -13.47
N PHE A 142 -7.05 4.40 -13.28
CA PHE A 142 -8.02 4.83 -14.29
C PHE A 142 -7.35 5.28 -15.60
N LYS A 143 -6.29 6.08 -15.51
CA LYS A 143 -5.50 6.51 -16.68
C LYS A 143 -4.86 5.32 -17.41
N PHE A 144 -4.33 4.35 -16.67
CA PHE A 144 -3.77 3.13 -17.25
C PHE A 144 -4.83 2.35 -18.01
N HIS A 145 -5.99 2.11 -17.39
CA HIS A 145 -7.10 1.39 -18.01
C HIS A 145 -7.52 2.03 -19.33
N ARG A 146 -7.73 3.35 -19.35
CA ARG A 146 -8.11 4.10 -20.57
C ARG A 146 -7.06 4.08 -21.67
N LYS A 147 -5.77 3.87 -21.34
CA LYS A 147 -4.68 3.96 -22.30
C LYS A 147 -4.27 2.60 -22.87
N TYR A 148 -4.43 1.53 -22.09
CA TYR A 148 -3.88 0.22 -22.43
C TYR A 148 -4.92 -0.89 -22.52
N LEU A 149 -6.13 -0.70 -21.99
CA LEU A 149 -7.12 -1.77 -21.84
C LEU A 149 -8.51 -1.44 -22.39
N SER A 150 -8.72 -0.20 -22.85
CA SER A 150 -9.93 0.29 -23.53
C SER A 150 -9.52 0.96 -24.84
#